data_AF-A0A380NP21-F1
#
_entry.id   AF-A0A380NP21-F1
#
_cell.length_a   1.000
_cell.length_b   1.000
_cell.length_c   1.000
_cell.angle_alpha   90.00
_cell.angle_beta   90.00
_cell.angle_gamma   90.00
#
_symmetry.space_group_name_H-M   'P 1'
#
loop_
_entity.id
_entity.type
_entity.pdbx_description
1 polymer ?
#
loop_
_entity_poly.entity_id
_entity_poly.type
_entity_poly.pdbx_seq_one_letter_code
_entity_poly.pdbx_strand_id
1 'polypeptide(L)'
;MSFAEDVKNELCQYKNEDTLSAKVEASCLLRMGGSLLLGSQGRVGIRLATANNAVARRVLSILRAHYALHTSVLIRRGLNLRKKNVYTLTVEPTVEGRAALEDLALWPMDIDLPEAWLTTMETRRAFLRGAF
;
A
#
# COMPACT_ATOMS: atom_id res chain seq x y z
N MET A 1 17.16 4.59 -15.82
CA MET A 1 16.25 3.59 -15.22
C MET A 1 17.12 2.45 -14.71
N SER A 2 16.69 1.76 -13.65
CA SER A 2 17.40 0.59 -13.11
C SER A 2 16.53 -0.65 -13.24
N PHE A 3 17.15 -1.83 -13.39
CA PHE A 3 16.45 -3.12 -13.47
C PHE A 3 15.34 -3.29 -12.40
N ALA A 4 15.62 -2.90 -11.16
CA ALA A 4 14.64 -2.96 -10.08
C ALA A 4 13.38 -2.09 -10.30
N GLU A 5 13.50 -0.96 -11.01
CA GLU A 5 12.35 -0.12 -11.36
C GLU A 5 11.48 -0.79 -12.42
N ASP A 6 12.10 -1.44 -13.40
CA ASP A 6 11.41 -2.14 -14.48
C ASP A 6 10.63 -3.34 -13.92
N VAL A 7 11.27 -4.14 -13.05
CA VAL A 7 10.60 -5.25 -12.35
C VAL A 7 9.42 -4.76 -11.52
N LYS A 8 9.57 -3.68 -10.74
CA LYS A 8 8.45 -3.12 -9.97
C LYS A 8 7.30 -2.66 -10.84
N ASN A 9 7.60 -2.08 -12.00
CA ASN A 9 6.57 -1.62 -12.94
C ASN A 9 5.79 -2.77 -13.56
N GLU A 10 6.45 -3.91 -13.82
CA GLU A 10 5.80 -5.12 -14.33
C GLU A 10 4.92 -5.76 -13.25
N LEU A 11 5.44 -5.92 -12.03
CA LEU A 11 4.69 -6.51 -10.90
C LEU A 11 3.41 -5.74 -10.58
N CYS A 12 3.43 -4.41 -10.65
CA CYS A 12 2.24 -3.57 -10.39
C CYS A 12 1.13 -3.73 -11.45
N GLN A 13 1.44 -4.26 -12.64
CA GLN A 13 0.47 -4.51 -13.71
C GLN A 13 -0.23 -5.86 -13.55
N TYR A 14 0.33 -6.75 -12.72
CA TYR A 14 -0.27 -8.04 -12.45
C TYR A 14 -1.65 -7.88 -11.79
N LYS A 15 -2.69 -8.49 -12.34
CA LYS A 15 -4.03 -8.44 -11.76
C LYS A 15 -4.19 -9.62 -10.81
N ASN A 16 -4.54 -9.32 -9.56
CA ASN A 16 -4.90 -10.39 -8.62
C ASN A 16 -6.25 -10.96 -9.04
N GLU A 17 -6.36 -12.29 -9.01
CA GLU A 17 -7.58 -13.01 -9.36
C GLU A 17 -8.59 -12.96 -8.21
N ASP A 18 -8.10 -12.92 -6.96
CA ASP A 18 -8.88 -12.96 -5.74
C ASP A 18 -8.70 -11.71 -4.85
N THR A 19 -9.73 -11.43 -4.05
CA THR A 19 -9.76 -10.28 -3.15
C THR A 19 -8.74 -10.39 -2.02
N LEU A 20 -8.45 -11.61 -1.56
CA LEU A 20 -7.49 -11.86 -0.48
C LEU A 20 -6.06 -11.56 -0.94
N SER A 21 -5.66 -11.98 -2.15
CA SER A 21 -4.36 -11.61 -2.72
C SER A 21 -4.20 -10.10 -2.86
N ALA A 22 -5.23 -9.37 -3.30
CA ALA A 22 -5.19 -7.91 -3.34
C ALA A 22 -5.00 -7.28 -1.96
N LYS A 23 -5.70 -7.82 -0.96
CA LYS A 23 -5.56 -7.41 0.43
C LYS A 23 -4.14 -7.66 0.98
N VAL A 24 -3.59 -8.85 0.74
CA VAL A 24 -2.23 -9.24 1.14
C VAL A 24 -1.19 -8.33 0.49
N GLU A 25 -1.30 -8.09 -0.83
CA GLU A 25 -0.38 -7.23 -1.56
C GLU A 25 -0.39 -5.79 -1.03
N ALA A 26 -1.59 -5.21 -0.83
CA ALA A 26 -1.70 -3.86 -0.29
C ALA A 26 -1.16 -3.76 1.15
N SER A 27 -1.43 -4.76 2.00
CA SER A 27 -0.88 -4.82 3.35
C SER A 27 0.66 -4.78 3.32
N CYS A 28 1.28 -5.61 2.49
CA CYS A 28 2.75 -5.64 2.36
C CYS A 28 3.31 -4.32 1.81
N LEU A 29 2.73 -3.77 0.74
CA LEU A 29 3.18 -2.50 0.16
C LEU A 29 3.12 -1.35 1.17
N LEU A 30 2.03 -1.29 1.93
CA LEU A 30 1.81 -0.28 2.95
C LEU A 30 2.69 -0.52 4.18
N ARG A 31 2.99 -1.76 4.54
CA ARG A 31 3.92 -2.08 5.63
C ARG A 31 5.36 -1.71 5.28
N MET A 32 5.77 -1.91 4.03
CA MET A 32 7.15 -1.64 3.58
C MET A 32 7.39 -0.16 3.25
N GLY A 33 6.41 0.52 2.64
CA GLY A 33 6.57 1.91 2.17
C GLY A 33 5.71 2.93 2.91
N GLY A 34 4.81 2.48 3.78
CA GLY A 34 3.88 3.33 4.49
C GLY A 34 4.38 3.80 5.85
N SER A 35 3.75 4.86 6.33
CA SER A 35 3.94 5.46 7.64
C SER A 35 2.57 5.73 8.24
N LEU A 36 2.35 5.35 9.50
CA LEU A 36 1.07 5.61 10.17
C LEU A 36 0.95 7.10 10.53
N LEU A 37 -0.27 7.60 10.42
CA LEU A 37 -0.66 8.93 10.87
C LEU A 37 -1.56 8.78 12.08
N LEU A 38 -1.11 9.26 13.23
CA LEU A 38 -1.90 9.24 14.45
C LEU A 38 -2.79 10.49 14.50
N GLY A 39 -4.10 10.28 14.52
CA GLY A 39 -5.09 11.32 14.71
C GLY A 39 -5.54 11.44 16.16
N SER A 40 -6.45 12.38 16.42
CA SER A 40 -7.11 12.48 17.73
C SER A 40 -8.07 11.30 17.97
N GLN A 41 -8.38 11.03 19.25
CA GLN A 41 -9.39 10.03 19.66
C GLN A 41 -9.11 8.61 19.12
N GLY A 42 -7.83 8.24 18.97
CA GLY A 42 -7.44 6.90 18.51
C GLY A 42 -7.73 6.64 17.04
N ARG A 43 -7.96 7.68 16.23
CA ARG A 43 -8.05 7.55 14.77
C ARG A 43 -6.66 7.33 14.19
N VAL A 44 -6.57 6.47 13.17
CA VAL A 44 -5.31 6.14 12.53
C VAL A 44 -5.49 6.23 11.02
N GLY A 45 -4.56 6.90 10.37
CA GLY A 45 -4.42 6.98 8.92
C GLY A 45 -3.10 6.37 8.47
N ILE A 46 -2.88 6.34 7.17
CA ILE A 46 -1.62 5.86 6.59
C ILE A 46 -1.17 6.74 5.44
N ARG A 47 0.14 6.93 5.34
CA ARG A 47 0.78 7.67 4.26
C ARG A 47 1.86 6.82 3.61
N LEU A 48 1.75 6.63 2.30
CA LEU A 48 2.74 5.97 1.46
C LEU A 48 3.45 7.01 0.60
N ALA A 49 4.77 7.08 0.70
CA ALA A 49 5.59 7.93 -0.16
C ALA A 49 6.49 7.07 -1.04
N THR A 50 6.35 7.19 -2.37
CA THR A 50 7.13 6.38 -3.31
C THR A 50 7.58 7.21 -4.51
N ALA A 51 8.78 6.91 -5.04
CA ALA A 51 9.25 7.47 -6.29
C ALA A 51 8.68 6.74 -7.52
N ASN A 52 8.05 5.57 -7.32
CA ASN A 52 7.45 4.78 -8.39
C ASN A 52 5.94 5.06 -8.51
N ASN A 53 5.54 5.64 -9.65
CA ASN A 53 4.15 5.91 -9.99
C ASN A 53 3.29 4.63 -10.07
N ALA A 54 3.86 3.51 -10.55
CA ALA A 54 3.15 2.24 -10.66
C ALA A 54 2.73 1.71 -9.27
N VAL A 55 3.63 1.78 -8.28
CA VAL A 55 3.34 1.40 -6.89
C VAL A 55 2.24 2.28 -6.29
N ALA A 56 2.34 3.61 -6.47
CA ALA A 56 1.33 4.54 -5.97
C ALA A 56 -0.06 4.24 -6.56
N ARG A 57 -0.13 4.00 -7.88
CA ARG A 57 -1.38 3.65 -8.57
C ARG A 57 -1.92 2.29 -8.12
N ARG A 58 -1.04 1.32 -7.88
CA ARG A 58 -1.42 -0.03 -7.45
C ARG A 58 -2.12 0.01 -6.10
N VAL A 59 -1.50 0.65 -5.11
CA VAL A 59 -2.09 0.81 -3.77
C VAL A 59 -3.39 1.60 -3.85
N LEU A 60 -3.42 2.71 -4.60
CA LEU A 60 -4.64 3.49 -4.79
C LEU A 60 -5.78 2.67 -5.39
N SER A 61 -5.47 1.83 -6.39
CA SER A 61 -6.44 0.97 -7.06
C SER A 61 -7.03 -0.06 -6.11
N ILE A 62 -6.18 -0.75 -5.33
CA ILE A 62 -6.64 -1.74 -4.34
C ILE A 62 -7.48 -1.04 -3.27
N LEU A 63 -7.01 0.08 -2.73
CA LEU A 63 -7.73 0.81 -1.70
C LEU A 63 -9.11 1.26 -2.18
N ARG A 64 -9.23 1.83 -3.38
CA ARG A 64 -10.52 2.27 -3.94
C ARG A 64 -11.46 1.11 -4.30
N ALA A 65 -10.92 -0.05 -4.68
CA ALA A 65 -11.72 -1.21 -5.05
C ALA A 65 -12.33 -1.91 -3.83
N HIS A 66 -11.60 -1.93 -2.71
CA HIS A 66 -11.99 -2.68 -1.52
C HIS A 66 -12.48 -1.83 -0.36
N TYR A 67 -12.14 -0.53 -0.32
CA TYR A 67 -12.46 0.35 0.78
C TYR A 67 -13.00 1.70 0.28
N ALA A 68 -14.09 2.16 0.88
CA ALA A 68 -14.67 3.48 0.62
C ALA A 68 -13.90 4.58 1.38
N LEU A 69 -12.60 4.72 1.11
CA LEU A 69 -11.72 5.65 1.81
C LEU A 69 -11.52 6.95 1.04
N HIS A 70 -11.49 8.06 1.78
CA HIS A 70 -11.01 9.33 1.25
C HIS A 70 -9.48 9.32 1.17
N THR A 71 -8.98 8.93 0.00
CA THR A 71 -7.54 8.92 -0.30
C THR A 71 -7.13 10.19 -1.07
N SER A 72 -6.14 10.92 -0.57
CA SER A 72 -5.52 12.04 -1.30
C SER A 72 -4.17 11.63 -1.91
N VAL A 73 -3.83 12.19 -3.06
CA VAL A 73 -2.55 11.94 -3.74
C VAL A 73 -1.87 13.27 -4.03
N LEU A 74 -0.68 13.47 -3.48
CA LEU A 74 0.17 14.62 -3.72
C LEU A 74 1.37 14.21 -4.58
N ILE A 75 1.67 14.99 -5.61
CA ILE A 75 2.86 14.79 -6.45
C ILE A 75 3.83 15.93 -6.16
N ARG A 76 5.00 15.59 -5.63
CA ARG A 76 6.09 16.54 -5.40
C ARG A 76 7.24 16.24 -6.35
N ARG A 77 7.72 17.24 -7.08
CA ARG A 77 8.95 17.12 -7.86
C ARG A 77 10.15 17.17 -6.91
N GLY A 78 11.00 16.14 -6.95
CA GLY A 78 12.22 16.10 -6.14
C GLY A 78 13.18 17.23 -6.51
N LEU A 79 13.73 17.91 -5.48
CA LEU A 79 14.64 19.06 -5.63
C LEU A 79 16.08 18.68 -6.01
N ASN A 80 16.48 17.41 -5.84
CA ASN A 80 17.85 16.94 -6.07
C ASN A 80 18.13 16.45 -7.51
N LEU A 81 19.42 16.26 -7.84
CA LEU A 81 20.04 15.95 -9.14
C LEU A 81 19.33 14.91 -10.04
N ARG A 82 18.45 14.04 -9.48
CA ARG A 82 17.72 13.01 -10.24
C ARG A 82 16.28 13.38 -10.62
N LYS A 83 15.76 14.57 -10.27
CA LYS A 83 14.44 15.13 -10.68
C LYS A 83 13.26 14.13 -10.67
N LYS A 84 13.29 13.09 -9.83
CA LYS A 84 12.22 12.10 -9.77
C LYS A 84 11.01 12.68 -9.03
N ASN A 85 9.82 12.41 -9.54
CA ASN A 85 8.58 12.75 -8.84
C ASN A 85 8.41 11.79 -7.66
N VAL A 86 8.02 12.33 -6.51
CA VAL A 86 7.59 11.55 -5.35
C VAL A 86 6.07 11.66 -5.28
N TYR A 87 5.44 10.50 -5.26
CA TYR A 87 4.00 10.33 -5.13
C TYR A 87 3.71 10.01 -3.67
N THR A 88 2.92 10.85 -3.02
CA THR A 88 2.50 10.66 -1.64
C THR A 88 1.01 10.40 -1.62
N LEU A 89 0.63 9.16 -1.31
CA LEU A 89 -0.74 8.76 -1.07
C LEU A 89 -1.02 8.87 0.43
N THR A 90 -2.11 9.54 0.81
CA THR A 90 -2.52 9.68 2.20
C THR A 90 -3.96 9.22 2.37
N VAL A 91 -4.18 8.35 3.35
CA VAL A 91 -5.47 8.04 3.95
C VAL A 91 -5.53 8.82 5.27
N GLU A 92 -6.48 9.73 5.37
CA GLU A 92 -6.62 10.56 6.56
C GLU A 92 -7.03 9.73 7.79
N PRO A 93 -6.67 10.15 9.02
CA PRO A 93 -7.10 9.48 10.25
C PRO A 93 -8.60 9.66 10.49
N THR A 94 -9.41 8.77 9.92
CA THR A 94 -10.86 8.68 10.13
C THR A 94 -11.24 7.35 10.78
N VAL A 95 -12.53 7.20 11.13
CA VAL A 95 -13.04 5.94 11.70
C VAL A 95 -12.97 4.83 10.66
N GLU A 96 -13.32 5.15 9.42
CA GLU A 96 -13.27 4.24 8.26
C GLU A 96 -11.83 3.89 7.91
N GLY A 97 -10.92 4.88 7.95
CA GLY A 97 -9.49 4.67 7.76
C GLY A 97 -8.92 3.67 8.77
N ARG A 98 -9.27 3.82 10.04
CA ARG A 98 -8.88 2.87 11.08
C ARG A 98 -9.44 1.46 10.80
N ALA A 99 -10.72 1.33 10.50
CA ALA A 99 -11.33 0.03 10.22
C ALA A 99 -10.68 -0.66 9.01
N ALA A 100 -10.33 0.09 7.97
CA ALA A 100 -9.61 -0.45 6.83
C ALA A 100 -8.18 -0.89 7.19
N LEU A 101 -7.48 -0.15 8.05
CA LEU A 101 -6.14 -0.53 8.53
C LEU A 101 -6.18 -1.77 9.43
N GLU A 102 -7.20 -1.91 10.27
CA GLU A 102 -7.43 -3.13 11.06
C GLU A 102 -7.72 -4.31 10.14
N ASP A 103 -8.57 -4.13 9.13
CA ASP A 103 -8.86 -5.17 8.15
C ASP A 103 -7.59 -5.57 7.38
N LEU A 104 -6.75 -4.62 6.97
CA LEU A 104 -5.46 -4.86 6.30
C LEU A 104 -4.36 -5.42 7.22
N ALA A 105 -4.65 -5.69 8.49
CA ALA A 105 -3.66 -6.11 9.49
C ALA A 105 -2.47 -5.13 9.55
N LEU A 106 -2.74 -3.83 9.50
CA LEU A 106 -1.76 -2.74 9.66
C LEU A 106 -1.91 -2.03 11.01
N TRP A 107 -3.00 -2.30 11.71
CA TRP A 107 -3.29 -1.75 13.03
C TRP A 107 -3.97 -2.82 13.92
N PRO A 108 -3.57 -2.95 15.20
CA PRO A 108 -2.34 -2.49 15.84
C PRO A 108 -1.03 -2.86 15.09
N MET A 109 0.04 -2.08 15.30
CA MET A 109 1.28 -2.16 14.50
C MET A 109 2.11 -3.44 14.78
N ASP A 110 1.93 -4.01 15.96
CA ASP A 110 2.56 -5.22 16.49
C ASP A 110 1.91 -6.53 15.97
N ILE A 111 0.90 -6.42 15.11
CA ILE A 111 0.24 -7.57 14.50
C ILE A 111 1.03 -8.03 13.27
N ASP A 112 1.33 -9.33 13.24
CA ASP A 112 1.86 -10.00 12.06
C ASP A 112 0.77 -10.25 11.02
N LEU A 113 1.18 -10.43 9.76
CA LEU A 113 0.23 -10.82 8.72
C LEU A 113 -0.42 -12.17 9.10
N PRO A 114 -1.75 -12.30 9.09
CA PRO A 114 -2.40 -13.54 9.51
C PRO A 114 -1.93 -14.74 8.67
N GLU A 115 -1.47 -15.82 9.31
CA GLU A 115 -1.00 -17.02 8.59
C GLU A 115 -2.08 -17.63 7.68
N ALA A 116 -3.35 -17.49 8.08
CA ALA A 116 -4.51 -17.91 7.30
C ALA A 116 -4.60 -17.22 5.92
N TRP A 117 -3.96 -16.05 5.75
CA TRP A 117 -3.92 -15.36 4.46
C TRP A 117 -2.92 -15.96 3.49
N LEU A 118 -1.96 -16.78 3.95
CA LEU A 118 -0.87 -17.34 3.14
C LEU A 118 -1.06 -18.82 2.81
N THR A 119 -2.32 -19.23 2.65
CA THR A 119 -2.71 -20.63 2.42
C THR A 119 -2.54 -21.06 0.96
N THR A 120 -2.76 -20.15 0.01
CA THR A 120 -2.69 -20.46 -1.43
C THR A 120 -1.38 -19.96 -2.06
N MET A 121 -1.01 -20.53 -3.20
CA MET A 121 0.15 -20.06 -3.97
C MET A 121 -0.04 -18.61 -4.46
N GLU A 122 -1.27 -18.21 -4.80
CA GLU A 122 -1.52 -16.86 -5.30
C GLU A 122 -1.36 -15.81 -4.20
N THR A 123 -1.87 -16.08 -3.00
CA THR A 123 -1.68 -15.20 -1.84
C THR A 123 -0.20 -15.10 -1.42
N ARG A 124 0.57 -16.18 -1.56
CA ARG A 124 2.02 -16.16 -1.30
C ARG A 124 2.78 -15.34 -2.36
N ARG A 125 2.38 -15.43 -3.62
CA ARG A 125 2.94 -14.58 -4.68
C ARG A 125 2.59 -13.12 -4.44
N ALA A 126 1.34 -12.82 -4.08
CA ALA A 126 0.89 -11.48 -3.74
C ALA A 126 1.68 -10.88 -2.57
N PHE A 127 1.97 -11.68 -1.55
CA PHE A 127 2.84 -11.30 -0.44
C PHE A 127 4.24 -10.87 -0.94
N LEU A 128 4.88 -11.70 -1.76
CA LEU A 128 6.21 -11.40 -2.31
C LEU A 128 6.19 -10.19 -3.26
N ARG A 129 5.14 -10.03 -4.07
CA ARG A 129 4.94 -8.85 -4.93
C ARG A 129 4.88 -7.58 -4.11
N GLY A 130 4.15 -7.59 -3.00
CA GLY A 130 4.01 -6.41 -2.14
C GLY A 130 5.24 -6.13 -1.28
N ALA A 131 6.07 -7.14 -0.99
CA ALA A 131 7.30 -6.98 -0.22
C ALA A 131 8.48 -6.42 -1.04
N PHE A 132 8.44 -6.50 -2.37
CA PHE A 132 9.55 -6.13 -3.27
C PHE A 132 9.56 -4.63 -3.65
#